data_AF-A0A699S5U5-F1
#
_entry.id   AF-A0A699S5U5-F1
#
_cell.length_a   1.000
_cell.length_b   1.000
_cell.length_c   1.000
_cell.angle_alpha   90.00
_cell.angle_beta   90.00
_cell.angle_gamma   90.00
#
_symmetry.space_group_name_H-M   'P 1'
#
loop_
_entity.id
_entity.type
_entity.pdbx_description
1 polymer ?
#
loop_
_entity_poly.entity_id
_entity_poly.type
_entity_poly.pdbx_seq_one_letter_code
_entity_poly.pdbx_strand_id
1 'polypeptide(L)'
;MGNDPLLGVPITEVDSGQSSSTASPQSNLQPNHHMTHHNSKWTKDHPLNYIITIQIFLAYVAHKNMVVYQMDVKTAFLNGNLREEVYVSQPDGFVDSDNPNHVYKLKKALYGLKQAPRAWYDMLSSFLLSQDFSKGSLDPTLFIRRNGNDLLLEQIYVDDIIFAASTLELCDLFANLMCSKFKM
;
A
#
# COMPACT_ATOMS: atom_id res chain seq x y z
N MET A 1 51.26 -5.35 2.67
CA MET A 1 51.48 -5.13 1.23
C MET A 1 50.48 -6.01 0.49
N GLY A 2 49.41 -5.40 0.02
CA GLY A 2 48.34 -6.01 -0.77
C GLY A 2 47.61 -4.83 -1.41
N ASN A 3 47.84 -4.64 -2.70
CA ASN A 3 47.55 -3.40 -3.41
C ASN A 3 46.13 -3.44 -3.99
N ASP A 4 45.37 -2.38 -3.74
CA ASP A 4 44.25 -1.95 -4.58
C ASP A 4 44.72 -1.65 -6.01
N PRO A 5 43.85 -1.85 -7.01
CA PRO A 5 43.74 -0.85 -8.05
C PRO A 5 42.27 -0.62 -8.47
N LEU A 6 41.64 0.38 -7.85
CA LEU A 6 40.82 1.31 -8.62
C LEU A 6 41.78 2.20 -9.41
N LEU A 7 41.68 2.20 -10.75
CA LEU A 7 41.82 3.37 -11.63
C LEU A 7 41.94 2.93 -13.10
N GLY A 8 41.02 3.40 -13.94
CA GLY A 8 41.25 3.50 -15.38
C GLY A 8 40.18 2.91 -16.28
N VAL A 9 38.99 3.53 -16.36
CA VAL A 9 38.20 3.52 -17.60
C VAL A 9 37.74 4.95 -17.87
N PRO A 10 37.93 5.52 -19.09
CA PRO A 10 37.60 6.90 -19.37
C PRO A 10 36.08 7.13 -19.35
N ILE A 11 35.66 8.26 -18.80
CA ILE A 11 34.30 8.78 -18.93
C ILE A 11 34.14 9.28 -20.35
N THR A 12 33.29 8.64 -21.14
CA THR A 12 32.82 9.19 -22.42
C THR A 12 31.71 10.20 -22.10
N GLU A 13 31.99 11.48 -22.25
CA GLU A 13 30.95 12.50 -22.36
C GLU A 13 30.13 12.22 -23.64
N VAL A 14 28.82 11.98 -23.48
CA VAL A 14 27.89 11.96 -24.61
C VAL A 14 27.11 13.27 -24.58
N ASP A 15 27.31 13.99 -25.67
CA ASP A 15 26.78 15.30 -26.01
C ASP A 15 25.25 15.36 -25.94
N SER A 16 24.73 16.47 -25.42
CA SER A 16 23.30 16.72 -25.24
C SER A 16 22.65 17.05 -26.58
N GLY A 17 22.21 16.02 -27.30
CA GLY A 17 21.29 16.16 -28.43
C GLY A 17 19.85 16.23 -27.94
N GLN A 18 19.19 17.39 -28.08
CA GLN A 18 17.75 17.50 -27.86
C GLN A 18 16.98 16.59 -28.82
N SER A 19 16.12 15.72 -28.29
CA SER A 19 15.02 15.14 -29.04
C SER A 19 13.76 15.20 -28.20
N SER A 20 12.85 16.07 -28.61
CA SER A 20 11.56 16.31 -28.00
C SER A 20 10.56 15.31 -28.58
N SER A 21 10.06 14.38 -27.77
CA SER A 21 8.86 13.61 -28.10
C SER A 21 8.15 13.16 -26.82
N THR A 22 7.17 13.95 -26.43
CA THR A 22 6.12 13.60 -25.47
C THR A 22 5.15 12.63 -26.15
N ALA A 23 5.24 11.34 -25.82
CA ALA A 23 4.18 10.39 -26.11
C ALA A 23 4.09 9.34 -24.99
N SER A 24 3.04 9.45 -24.17
CA SER A 24 2.67 8.51 -23.13
C SER A 24 2.41 7.12 -23.73
N PRO A 25 2.93 6.01 -23.16
CA PRO A 25 2.63 4.67 -23.65
C PRO A 25 1.23 4.24 -23.19
N GLN A 26 0.20 4.72 -23.87
CA GLN A 26 -1.15 4.17 -23.83
C GLN A 26 -1.59 3.79 -25.23
N SER A 27 -1.24 2.59 -25.69
CA SER A 27 -2.03 1.85 -26.67
C SER A 27 -1.37 0.52 -26.96
N ASN A 28 -2.03 -0.58 -26.60
CA ASN A 28 -2.16 -1.81 -27.42
C ASN A 28 -2.66 -2.96 -26.56
N LEU A 29 -3.98 -3.05 -26.36
CA LEU A 29 -4.68 -4.30 -26.03
C LEU A 29 -6.03 -4.30 -26.75
N GLN A 30 -6.21 -5.20 -27.72
CA GLN A 30 -7.53 -5.53 -28.28
C GLN A 30 -8.33 -6.38 -27.27
N PRO A 31 -9.61 -6.08 -27.01
CA PRO A 31 -10.45 -6.93 -26.16
C PRO A 31 -11.37 -7.81 -27.01
N ASN A 32 -11.04 -9.09 -27.13
CA ASN A 32 -12.00 -10.12 -27.55
C ASN A 32 -12.09 -11.18 -26.47
N HIS A 33 -12.80 -10.90 -25.38
CA HIS A 33 -13.53 -11.89 -24.58
C HIS A 33 -14.61 -11.19 -23.74
N HIS A 34 -15.80 -11.79 -23.74
CA HIS A 34 -16.98 -11.28 -23.07
C HIS A 34 -16.82 -11.44 -21.56
N MET A 35 -16.37 -10.39 -20.88
CA MET A 35 -16.30 -10.34 -19.42
C MET A 35 -17.69 -10.06 -18.85
N THR A 36 -18.20 -11.00 -18.06
CA THR A 36 -19.31 -10.78 -17.14
C THR A 36 -18.95 -9.63 -16.20
N HIS A 37 -19.62 -8.49 -16.39
CA HIS A 37 -19.51 -7.34 -15.49
C HIS A 37 -20.09 -7.69 -14.11
N HIS A 38 -19.26 -8.25 -13.22
CA HIS A 38 -19.47 -8.10 -11.79
C HIS A 38 -18.83 -6.77 -11.38
N ASN A 39 -19.61 -5.70 -11.51
CA ASN A 39 -19.17 -4.35 -11.21
C ASN A 39 -18.94 -4.23 -9.69
N SER A 40 -17.71 -4.44 -9.24
CA SER A 40 -17.37 -4.21 -7.84
C SER A 40 -17.45 -2.70 -7.58
N LYS A 41 -18.32 -2.33 -6.65
CA LYS A 41 -18.76 -0.99 -6.24
C LYS A 41 -17.64 0.02 -5.87
N TRP A 42 -16.36 -0.35 -5.98
CA TRP A 42 -15.21 0.33 -5.38
C TRP A 42 -14.56 1.44 -6.22
N THR A 43 -15.01 1.68 -7.44
CA THR A 43 -14.46 2.75 -8.30
C THR A 43 -15.28 4.03 -8.31
N LYS A 44 -16.30 4.15 -7.45
CA LYS A 44 -17.20 5.32 -7.40
C LYS A 44 -17.26 6.02 -6.04
N ASP A 45 -16.30 5.77 -5.14
CA ASP A 45 -16.26 6.51 -3.89
C ASP A 45 -15.51 7.83 -4.12
N HIS A 46 -16.27 8.92 -4.03
CA HIS A 46 -15.74 10.28 -4.10
C HIS A 46 -14.67 10.47 -3.02
N PRO A 47 -13.53 11.13 -3.31
CA PRO A 47 -12.50 11.46 -2.30
C PRO A 47 -13.05 12.20 -1.08
N LEU A 48 -14.22 12.84 -1.23
CA LEU A 48 -14.97 13.50 -0.16
C LEU A 48 -15.41 12.55 0.97
N ASN A 49 -15.76 11.29 0.66
CA ASN A 49 -16.23 10.36 1.70
C ASN A 49 -15.12 10.01 2.70
N TYR A 50 -13.88 9.85 2.24
CA TYR A 50 -12.74 9.52 3.10
C TYR A 50 -12.41 10.66 4.08
N ILE A 51 -12.44 11.91 3.59
CA ILE A 51 -12.18 13.08 4.44
C ILE A 51 -13.26 13.18 5.53
N ILE A 52 -14.52 12.93 5.17
CA ILE A 52 -15.64 12.95 6.12
C ILE A 52 -15.44 11.88 7.20
N THR A 53 -15.05 10.65 6.85
CA THR A 53 -14.82 9.60 7.85
C THR A 53 -13.69 9.96 8.79
N ILE A 54 -12.55 10.46 8.28
CA ILE A 54 -11.43 10.89 9.12
C ILE A 54 -11.87 12.04 10.05
N GLN A 55 -12.64 13.01 9.56
CA GLN A 55 -13.18 14.08 10.39
C GLN A 55 -14.10 13.56 11.50
N ILE A 56 -14.99 12.62 11.18
CA ILE A 56 -15.88 11.99 12.17
C ILE A 56 -15.09 11.20 13.19
N PHE A 57 -14.06 10.45 12.76
CA PHE A 57 -13.13 9.74 13.63
C PHE A 57 -12.47 10.70 14.62
N LEU A 58 -11.87 11.79 14.12
CA LEU A 58 -11.19 12.78 14.94
C LEU A 58 -12.16 13.48 15.91
N ALA A 59 -13.36 13.84 15.44
CA ALA A 59 -14.38 14.45 16.28
C ALA A 59 -14.84 13.50 17.41
N TYR A 60 -15.03 12.22 17.11
CA TYR A 60 -15.40 11.21 18.10
C TYR A 60 -14.29 11.00 19.14
N VAL A 61 -13.04 10.88 18.68
CA VAL A 61 -11.86 10.72 19.53
C VAL A 61 -11.71 11.93 20.47
N ALA A 62 -11.84 13.15 19.95
CA ALA A 62 -11.81 14.37 20.75
C ALA A 62 -12.95 14.40 21.80
N HIS A 63 -14.17 14.04 21.39
CA HIS A 63 -15.32 13.96 22.31
C HIS A 63 -15.13 12.90 23.42
N LYS A 64 -14.39 11.82 23.15
CA LYS A 64 -14.06 10.78 24.12
C LYS A 64 -12.77 11.05 24.90
N ASN A 65 -12.11 12.19 24.67
CA ASN A 65 -10.84 12.56 25.29
C ASN A 65 -9.75 11.47 25.10
N MET A 66 -9.72 10.84 23.93
CA MET A 66 -8.70 9.86 23.56
C MET A 66 -7.55 10.56 22.81
N VAL A 67 -6.35 9.97 22.87
CA VAL A 67 -5.19 10.43 22.10
C VAL A 67 -5.16 9.70 20.76
N VAL A 68 -4.98 10.45 19.67
CA VAL A 68 -4.76 9.89 18.33
C VAL A 68 -3.28 9.59 18.14
N TYR A 69 -2.99 8.41 17.63
CA TYR A 69 -1.68 7.98 17.20
C TYR A 69 -1.69 7.68 15.71
N GLN A 70 -0.54 7.84 15.06
CA GLN A 70 -0.32 7.45 13.67
C GLN A 70 0.72 6.33 13.62
N MET A 71 0.50 5.38 12.72
CA MET A 71 1.43 4.32 12.36
C MET A 71 1.67 4.34 10.86
N ASP A 72 2.93 4.17 10.48
CA ASP A 72 3.37 3.97 9.10
C ASP A 72 3.98 2.58 8.98
N VAL A 73 3.50 1.79 8.02
CA VAL A 73 4.01 0.44 7.76
C VAL A 73 5.05 0.51 6.67
N LYS A 74 6.30 0.15 7.00
CA LYS A 74 7.37 0.09 6.01
C LYS A 74 7.00 -0.84 4.87
N THR A 75 7.08 -0.30 3.66
CA THR A 75 6.78 -1.03 2.42
C THR A 75 5.38 -1.67 2.44
N ALA A 76 4.37 -0.95 2.92
CA ALA A 76 2.98 -1.41 3.06
C ALA A 76 2.50 -2.27 1.88
N PHE A 77 2.70 -1.80 0.64
CA PHE A 77 2.25 -2.52 -0.55
C PHE A 77 2.94 -3.87 -0.78
N LEU A 78 4.22 -4.03 -0.38
CA LEU A 78 4.93 -5.31 -0.50
C LEU A 78 4.35 -6.41 0.40
N ASN A 79 3.58 -6.03 1.43
CA ASN A 79 2.84 -7.01 2.24
C ASN A 79 1.62 -7.56 1.49
N GLY A 80 1.05 -6.79 0.56
CA GLY A 80 -0.11 -7.15 -0.25
C GLY A 80 0.20 -8.26 -1.26
N ASN A 81 -0.67 -9.28 -1.30
CA ASN A 81 -0.62 -10.32 -2.31
C ASN A 81 -1.38 -9.88 -3.56
N LEU A 82 -0.76 -10.04 -4.73
CA LEU A 82 -1.44 -9.82 -6.01
C LEU A 82 -2.37 -11.00 -6.31
N ARG A 83 -3.60 -10.69 -6.76
CA ARG A 83 -4.54 -11.71 -7.24
C ARG A 83 -4.32 -12.00 -8.72
N GLU A 84 -3.97 -10.97 -9.46
CA GLU A 84 -3.68 -11.03 -10.88
C GLU A 84 -2.19 -11.32 -11.13
N GLU A 85 -1.90 -11.93 -12.28
CA GLU A 85 -0.52 -12.04 -12.74
C GLU A 85 -0.08 -10.70 -13.34
N VAL A 86 0.95 -10.13 -12.74
CA VAL A 86 1.54 -8.87 -13.22
C VAL A 86 2.97 -9.15 -13.62
N TYR A 87 3.30 -8.73 -14.83
CA TYR A 87 4.65 -8.80 -15.37
C TYR A 87 5.19 -7.38 -15.55
N VAL A 88 6.47 -7.18 -15.25
CA VAL A 88 7.17 -5.92 -15.45
C VAL A 88 8.39 -6.15 -16.33
N SER A 89 8.73 -5.15 -17.14
CA SER A 89 9.99 -5.16 -17.86
C SER A 89 11.17 -5.26 -16.89
N GLN A 90 12.29 -5.78 -17.39
CA GLN A 90 13.51 -5.78 -16.61
C GLN A 90 13.94 -4.33 -16.33
N PRO A 91 14.21 -3.96 -15.08
CA PRO A 91 14.70 -2.63 -14.76
C PRO A 91 16.07 -2.38 -15.39
N ASP A 92 16.34 -1.14 -15.74
CA ASP A 92 17.67 -0.73 -16.21
C ASP A 92 18.73 -1.12 -15.18
N GLY A 93 19.83 -1.74 -15.65
CA GLY A 93 20.90 -2.27 -14.80
C GLY A 93 20.64 -3.66 -14.20
N PHE A 94 19.46 -4.25 -14.39
CA PHE A 94 19.10 -5.61 -13.96
C PHE A 94 18.71 -6.53 -15.12
N VAL A 95 18.92 -6.11 -16.36
CA VAL A 95 18.64 -6.90 -17.56
C VAL A 95 19.56 -8.12 -17.60
N ASP A 96 18.97 -9.30 -17.71
CA ASP A 96 19.68 -10.55 -17.96
C ASP A 96 20.27 -10.54 -19.38
N SER A 97 21.60 -10.65 -19.48
CA SER A 97 22.32 -10.66 -20.75
C SER A 97 21.99 -11.87 -21.63
N ASP A 98 21.67 -13.01 -21.02
CA ASP A 98 21.32 -14.23 -21.74
C ASP A 98 19.85 -14.22 -22.18
N ASN A 99 19.01 -13.47 -21.45
CA ASN A 99 17.57 -13.37 -21.68
C ASN A 99 17.07 -11.92 -21.74
N PRO A 100 17.54 -11.08 -22.68
CA PRO A 100 17.26 -9.65 -22.68
C PRO A 100 15.77 -9.31 -22.87
N ASN A 101 15.00 -10.21 -23.50
CA ASN A 101 13.58 -10.02 -23.79
C ASN A 101 12.65 -10.60 -22.70
N HIS A 102 13.20 -11.15 -21.61
CA HIS A 102 12.37 -11.66 -20.52
C HIS A 102 11.74 -10.52 -19.71
N VAL A 103 10.73 -10.90 -18.93
CA VAL A 103 10.01 -10.02 -18.01
C VAL A 103 9.95 -10.68 -16.64
N TYR A 104 9.89 -9.87 -15.59
CA TYR A 104 9.74 -10.37 -14.23
C TYR A 104 8.27 -10.49 -13.85
N LYS A 105 7.89 -11.64 -13.30
CA LYS A 105 6.59 -11.82 -12.67
C LYS A 105 6.62 -11.29 -11.24
N LEU A 106 5.74 -10.36 -10.91
CA LEU A 106 5.61 -9.84 -9.56
C LEU A 106 4.90 -10.85 -8.66
N LYS A 107 5.53 -11.16 -7.52
CA LYS A 107 4.94 -12.02 -6.47
C LYS A 107 4.15 -11.22 -5.43
N LYS A 108 4.45 -9.92 -5.31
CA LYS A 108 3.89 -8.99 -4.32
C LYS A 108 3.50 -7.69 -5.00
N ALA A 109 2.60 -6.94 -4.39
CA ALA A 109 2.21 -5.65 -4.92
C ALA A 109 3.34 -4.62 -4.75
N LEU A 110 3.51 -3.76 -5.75
CA LEU A 110 4.52 -2.71 -5.79
C LEU A 110 3.87 -1.34 -5.95
N TYR A 111 4.60 -0.30 -5.54
CA TYR A 111 4.23 1.08 -5.87
C TYR A 111 4.08 1.26 -7.38
N GLY A 112 3.13 2.10 -7.78
CA GLY A 112 2.78 2.33 -9.19
C GLY A 112 1.75 1.35 -9.76
N LEU A 113 1.49 0.21 -9.10
CA LEU A 113 0.39 -0.68 -9.48
C LEU A 113 -0.95 -0.12 -8.99
N LYS A 114 -1.94 -0.04 -9.88
CA LYS A 114 -3.30 0.44 -9.56
C LYS A 114 -3.97 -0.41 -8.47
N GLN A 115 -3.64 -1.68 -8.38
CA GLN A 115 -4.18 -2.66 -7.43
C GLN A 115 -3.38 -2.74 -6.12
N ALA A 116 -2.21 -2.11 -6.01
CA ALA A 116 -1.38 -2.22 -4.80
C ALA A 116 -2.05 -1.72 -3.52
N PRO A 117 -2.73 -0.55 -3.51
CA PRO A 117 -3.47 -0.10 -2.32
C PRO A 117 -4.54 -1.11 -1.89
N ARG A 118 -5.22 -1.75 -2.86
CA ARG A 118 -6.25 -2.74 -2.59
C ARG A 118 -5.66 -4.04 -2.02
N ALA A 119 -4.56 -4.53 -2.58
CA ALA A 119 -3.87 -5.71 -2.10
C ALA A 119 -3.36 -5.52 -0.65
N TRP A 120 -2.88 -4.32 -0.34
CA TRP A 120 -2.51 -3.93 1.02
C TRP A 120 -3.72 -3.90 1.96
N TYR A 121 -4.78 -3.17 1.61
CA TYR A 121 -6.00 -3.09 2.40
C TYR A 121 -6.60 -4.48 2.68
N ASP A 122 -6.66 -5.36 1.69
CA ASP A 122 -7.18 -6.73 1.88
C ASP A 122 -6.31 -7.52 2.88
N MET A 123 -4.97 -7.42 2.79
CA MET A 123 -4.04 -8.08 3.72
C MET A 123 -4.22 -7.58 5.15
N LEU A 124 -4.18 -6.26 5.34
CA LEU A 124 -4.34 -5.63 6.65
C LEU A 124 -5.73 -5.92 7.22
N SER A 125 -6.77 -5.74 6.42
CA SER A 125 -8.14 -6.05 6.81
C SER A 125 -8.31 -7.50 7.27
N SER A 126 -7.77 -8.48 6.53
CA SER A 126 -7.86 -9.88 6.94
C SER A 126 -7.12 -10.15 8.23
N PHE A 127 -5.96 -9.51 8.43
CA PHE A 127 -5.23 -9.61 9.70
C PHE A 127 -6.03 -9.03 10.86
N LEU A 128 -6.53 -7.79 10.77
CA LEU A 128 -7.31 -7.17 11.85
C LEU A 128 -8.56 -7.97 12.21
N LEU A 129 -9.29 -8.47 11.21
CA LEU A 129 -10.46 -9.33 11.44
C LEU A 129 -10.09 -10.63 12.19
N SER A 130 -8.89 -11.16 11.99
CA SER A 130 -8.38 -12.32 12.76
C SER A 130 -8.02 -11.99 14.21
N GLN A 131 -7.92 -10.70 14.56
CA GLN A 131 -7.58 -10.17 15.88
C GLN A 131 -8.80 -9.56 16.58
N ASP A 132 -9.99 -10.07 16.27
CA ASP A 132 -11.30 -9.67 16.82
C ASP A 132 -11.71 -8.22 16.54
N PHE A 133 -11.15 -7.59 15.51
CA PHE A 133 -11.68 -6.33 15.01
C PHE A 133 -12.92 -6.57 14.15
N SER A 134 -13.81 -5.59 14.16
CA SER A 134 -14.95 -5.50 13.26
C SER A 134 -14.81 -4.28 12.35
N LYS A 135 -15.34 -4.36 11.13
CA LYS A 135 -15.41 -3.20 10.23
C LYS A 135 -16.54 -2.26 10.66
N GLY A 136 -16.33 -0.97 10.46
CA GLY A 136 -17.37 0.04 10.56
C GLY A 136 -18.50 -0.25 9.57
N SER A 137 -19.74 -0.02 10.01
CA SER A 137 -20.93 -0.26 9.18
C SER A 137 -21.06 0.72 8.03
N LEU A 138 -20.64 1.97 8.26
CA LEU A 138 -20.71 3.06 7.29
C LEU A 138 -19.45 3.15 6.45
N ASP A 139 -18.29 2.95 7.07
CA ASP A 139 -16.99 2.98 6.40
C ASP A 139 -16.22 1.67 6.65
N PRO A 140 -15.94 0.88 5.60
CA PRO A 140 -15.18 -0.36 5.72
C PRO A 140 -13.69 -0.17 6.01
N THR A 141 -13.17 1.07 5.94
CA THR A 141 -11.80 1.45 6.30
C THR A 141 -11.64 1.84 7.78
N LEU A 142 -12.75 1.99 8.50
CA LEU A 142 -12.79 2.09 9.95
C LEU A 142 -12.86 0.69 10.55
N PHE A 143 -12.00 0.39 11.52
CA PHE A 143 -12.00 -0.83 12.31
C PHE A 143 -12.24 -0.51 13.78
N ILE A 144 -13.01 -1.37 14.42
CA ILE A 144 -13.49 -1.18 15.78
C ILE A 144 -13.28 -2.48 16.54
N ARG A 145 -12.55 -2.39 17.66
CA ARG A 145 -12.47 -3.47 18.66
C ARG A 145 -13.04 -2.96 19.97
N ARG A 146 -13.94 -3.77 20.57
CA ARG A 146 -14.57 -3.45 21.85
C ARG A 146 -14.33 -4.60 22.82
N ASN A 147 -13.97 -4.27 24.06
CA ASN A 147 -13.88 -5.23 25.15
C ASN A 147 -14.51 -4.62 26.41
N GLY A 148 -15.80 -4.91 26.65
CA GLY A 148 -16.55 -4.24 27.71
C GLY A 148 -16.63 -2.73 27.47
N ASN A 149 -16.06 -1.94 28.38
CA ASN A 149 -16.00 -0.48 28.26
C ASN A 149 -14.82 0.01 27.40
N ASP A 150 -13.89 -0.88 27.10
CA ASP A 150 -12.72 -0.54 26.30
C ASP A 150 -13.06 -0.48 24.81
N LEU A 151 -12.53 0.54 24.16
CA LEU A 151 -12.75 0.83 22.76
C LEU A 151 -11.42 1.14 22.10
N LEU A 152 -11.14 0.46 20.99
CA LEU A 152 -10.08 0.82 20.06
C LEU A 152 -10.72 1.09 18.70
N LEU A 153 -10.35 2.25 18.13
CA LEU A 153 -10.73 2.68 16.79
C LEU A 153 -9.48 2.80 15.94
N GLU A 154 -9.54 2.28 14.73
CA GLU A 154 -8.47 2.39 13.73
C GLU A 154 -9.08 2.84 12.41
N GLN A 155 -8.46 3.80 11.75
CA GLN A 155 -8.87 4.31 10.46
C GLN A 155 -7.69 4.20 9.49
N ILE A 156 -7.90 3.48 8.39
CA ILE A 156 -6.88 3.26 7.36
C ILE A 156 -7.08 4.28 6.24
N TYR A 157 -5.98 4.89 5.78
CA TYR A 157 -5.95 5.74 4.60
C TYR A 157 -4.74 5.40 3.73
N VAL A 158 -4.97 4.66 2.65
CA VAL A 158 -3.91 4.17 1.75
C VAL A 158 -2.88 3.34 2.55
N ASP A 159 -1.70 3.88 2.84
CA ASP A 159 -0.62 3.27 3.61
C ASP A 159 -0.54 3.79 5.06
N ASP A 160 -1.19 4.90 5.37
CA ASP A 160 -1.28 5.47 6.71
C ASP A 160 -2.37 4.79 7.55
N ILE A 161 -2.07 4.61 8.84
CA ILE A 161 -3.01 4.12 9.83
C ILE A 161 -3.06 5.14 10.97
N ILE A 162 -4.25 5.65 11.28
CA ILE A 162 -4.48 6.39 12.51
C ILE A 162 -5.33 5.56 13.45
N PHE A 163 -5.03 5.60 14.74
CA PHE A 163 -5.81 4.86 15.73
C PHE A 163 -5.88 5.60 17.06
N ALA A 164 -6.88 5.25 17.86
CA ALA A 164 -7.10 5.78 19.18
C ALA A 164 -7.76 4.71 20.05
N ALA A 165 -7.43 4.70 21.34
CA ALA A 165 -8.05 3.78 22.29
C ALA A 165 -8.47 4.50 23.57
N SER A 166 -9.38 3.87 24.32
CA SER A 166 -9.86 4.34 25.63
C SER A 166 -8.77 4.34 26.71
N THR A 167 -7.75 3.50 26.57
CA THR A 167 -6.65 3.36 27.54
C THR A 167 -5.30 3.28 26.82
N LEU A 168 -4.24 3.72 27.50
CA LEU A 168 -2.88 3.65 26.96
C LEU A 168 -2.42 2.20 26.77
N GLU A 169 -2.82 1.30 27.66
CA GLU A 169 -2.51 -0.14 27.56
C GLU A 169 -3.02 -0.76 26.26
N LEU A 170 -4.19 -0.34 25.77
CA LEU A 170 -4.71 -0.81 24.48
C LEU A 170 -3.93 -0.24 23.30
N CYS A 171 -3.44 0.99 23.41
CA CYS A 171 -2.56 1.56 22.38
C CYS A 171 -1.27 0.76 22.27
N ASP A 172 -0.63 0.44 23.40
CA ASP A 172 0.60 -0.35 23.44
C ASP A 172 0.36 -1.79 22.95
N LEU A 173 -0.76 -2.40 23.35
CA LEU A 173 -1.13 -3.74 22.87
C LEU A 173 -1.33 -3.75 21.35
N PHE A 174 -1.99 -2.73 20.80
CA PHE A 174 -2.19 -2.61 19.36
C PHE A 174 -0.89 -2.35 18.62
N ALA A 175 -0.02 -1.48 19.14
CA ALA A 175 1.30 -1.25 18.57
C ALA A 175 2.13 -2.54 18.50
N ASN A 176 2.17 -3.29 19.60
CA ASN A 176 2.86 -4.58 19.65
C ASN A 176 2.24 -5.61 18.69
N LEU A 177 0.91 -5.65 18.61
CA LEU A 177 0.19 -6.52 17.68
C LEU A 177 0.58 -6.21 16.22
N MET A 178 0.59 -4.93 15.85
CA MET A 178 0.93 -4.50 14.50
C MET A 178 2.41 -4.78 14.19
N CYS A 179 3.33 -4.49 15.12
CA CYS A 179 4.76 -4.84 15.01
C CYS A 179 5.02 -6.34 14.92
N SER A 180 4.15 -7.19 15.49
CA SER A 180 4.29 -8.65 15.39
C SER A 180 4.07 -9.17 13.97
N LYS A 181 3.32 -8.43 13.15
CA LYS A 181 2.92 -8.84 11.79
C LYS A 181 3.63 -8.05 10.70
N PHE A 182 3.83 -6.75 10.92
CA PHE A 182 4.33 -5.82 9.93
C PHE A 182 5.58 -5.12 10.43
N LYS A 183 6.47 -4.81 9.49
CA LYS A 183 7.65 -4.00 9.77
C LYS A 183 7.22 -2.53 9.85
N MET A 184 7.45 -1.92 11.00
CA MET A 184 7.33 -0.47 11.22
C MET A 184 8.62 0.25 10.92
#